data_AF-A0AAV5DP21-F1
#
_entry.id   AF-A0AAV5DP21-F1
#
_cell.length_a   1.000
_cell.length_b   1.000
_cell.length_c   1.000
_cell.angle_alpha   90.00
_cell.angle_beta   90.00
_cell.angle_gamma   90.00
#
_symmetry.space_group_name_H-M   'P 1'
#
loop_
_entity.id
_entity.type
_entity.pdbx_description
1 polymer ?
#
loop_
_entity_poly.entity_id
_entity_poly.type
_entity_poly.pdbx_seq_one_letter_code
_entity_poly.pdbx_strand_id
1 'polypeptide(L)'
;MADQLAKRGLDHPEHCVLCDQEEETVQHILVGCVFARDFWFRILQAFNLQQLAPGSNESDFASWWKKASNRVAKQHRKGLNTLIILGAWTIWKHRNAVVFDGLSPNIQLALDNLRLEAQLWAFAGARSLGDLGLGRLLSAG
;
A
#
# COMPACT_ATOMS: atom_id res chain seq x y z
N MET A 1 16.85 6.05 1.49
CA MET A 1 17.02 5.44 0.16
C MET A 1 16.55 6.32 -1.00
N ALA A 2 16.12 7.57 -0.76
CA ALA A 2 16.17 8.63 -1.78
C ALA A 2 17.63 9.14 -1.97
N ASP A 3 18.42 9.09 -0.90
CA ASP A 3 19.84 9.48 -0.83
C ASP A 3 20.83 8.81 -1.80
N GLN A 4 20.47 7.69 -2.45
CA GLN A 4 21.37 7.00 -3.38
C GLN A 4 21.14 7.39 -4.85
N LEU A 5 19.99 7.99 -5.18
CA LEU A 5 19.68 8.41 -6.55
C LEU A 5 20.32 9.76 -6.90
N ALA A 6 20.45 10.67 -5.92
CA ALA A 6 21.13 11.95 -6.08
C ALA A 6 22.60 11.81 -6.54
N LYS A 7 23.26 10.69 -6.21
CA LYS A 7 24.66 10.43 -6.62
C LYS A 7 24.82 9.99 -8.08
N ARG A 8 23.73 9.78 -8.83
CA ARG A 8 23.79 9.26 -10.21
C ARG A 8 23.38 10.25 -11.30
N GLY A 9 23.08 11.51 -10.95
CA GLY A 9 22.78 12.57 -11.94
C GLY A 9 21.51 12.32 -12.76
N LEU A 10 20.58 11.51 -12.23
CA LEU A 10 19.26 11.33 -12.83
C LEU A 10 18.33 12.41 -12.27
N ASP A 11 17.57 13.08 -13.15
CA ASP A 11 16.51 14.01 -12.77
C ASP A 11 15.62 13.35 -11.72
N HIS A 12 15.70 13.84 -10.49
CA HIS A 12 14.75 13.43 -9.48
C HIS A 12 13.49 14.25 -9.73
N PRO A 13 12.32 13.61 -9.91
CA PRO A 13 11.07 14.34 -9.95
C PRO A 13 10.99 15.21 -8.69
N GLU A 14 10.79 16.53 -8.86
CA GLU A 14 10.68 17.47 -7.74
C GLU A 14 9.51 17.10 -6.80
N HIS A 15 8.54 16.35 -7.33
CA HIS A 15 7.35 15.88 -6.63
C HIS A 15 7.15 14.37 -6.82
N CYS A 16 6.44 13.75 -5.87
CA CYS A 16 6.10 12.34 -5.90
C CYS A 16 5.34 11.97 -7.16
N VAL A 17 5.85 10.99 -7.90
CA VAL A 17 5.27 10.56 -9.19
C VAL A 17 3.84 10.02 -9.11
N LEU A 18 3.35 9.70 -7.90
CA LEU A 18 1.99 9.19 -7.69
C LEU A 18 0.95 10.28 -7.47
N CYS A 19 1.33 11.45 -6.94
CA CYS A 19 0.39 12.53 -6.60
C CYS A 19 0.75 13.91 -7.15
N ASP A 20 2.01 14.11 -7.54
CA ASP A 20 2.55 15.37 -8.07
C ASP A 20 2.35 16.58 -7.14
N GLN A 21 2.41 16.37 -5.81
CA GLN A 21 2.10 17.40 -4.80
C GLN A 21 3.21 17.69 -3.79
N GLU A 22 3.91 16.67 -3.32
CA GLU A 22 4.93 16.78 -2.25
C GLU A 22 6.19 16.03 -2.65
N GLU A 23 7.31 16.33 -1.99
CA GLU A 23 8.60 15.62 -2.20
C GLU A 23 8.44 14.11 -2.00
N GLU A 24 9.09 13.34 -2.88
CA GLU A 24 9.05 11.90 -2.79
C GLU A 24 9.95 11.35 -1.67
N THR A 25 9.32 10.86 -0.61
CA THR A 25 10.01 10.07 0.43
C THR A 25 9.34 8.70 0.59
N VAL A 26 10.05 7.73 1.18
CA VAL A 26 9.46 6.42 1.50
C VAL A 26 8.22 6.57 2.37
N GLN A 27 8.26 7.50 3.32
CA GLN A 27 7.12 7.77 4.21
C GLN A 27 5.95 8.39 3.44
N HIS A 28 6.23 9.36 2.57
CA HIS A 28 5.21 9.93 1.70
C HIS A 28 4.61 8.85 0.79
N ILE A 29 5.41 8.09 0.03
CA ILE A 29 4.92 7.02 -0.86
C ILE A 29 4.02 6.03 -0.12
N LEU A 30 4.38 5.63 1.11
CA LEU A 30 3.65 4.57 1.82
C LEU A 30 2.44 5.06 2.60
N VAL A 31 2.45 6.27 3.19
CA VAL A 31 1.35 6.75 4.04
C VAL A 31 0.96 8.21 3.82
N GLY A 32 1.90 9.07 3.42
CA GLY A 32 1.65 10.51 3.22
C GLY A 32 1.03 10.88 1.88
N CYS A 33 1.14 10.03 0.86
CA CYS A 33 0.67 10.28 -0.49
C CYS A 33 -0.85 10.12 -0.56
N VAL A 34 -1.55 11.03 -1.24
CA VAL A 34 -3.00 10.91 -1.45
C VAL A 34 -3.38 9.62 -2.17
N PHE A 35 -2.55 9.16 -3.12
CA PHE A 35 -2.70 7.87 -3.79
C PHE A 35 -2.65 6.72 -2.77
N ALA A 36 -1.65 6.73 -1.89
CA ALA A 36 -1.49 5.70 -0.87
C ALA A 36 -2.64 5.70 0.14
N ARG A 37 -3.08 6.88 0.60
CA ARG A 37 -4.22 6.99 1.51
C ARG A 37 -5.52 6.43 0.90
N ASP A 38 -5.82 6.74 -0.35
CA ASP A 38 -6.97 6.17 -1.06
C ASP A 38 -6.83 4.65 -1.22
N PHE A 39 -5.64 4.18 -1.59
CA PHE A 39 -5.34 2.75 -1.71
C PHE A 39 -5.60 2.00 -0.40
N TRP A 40 -5.04 2.48 0.71
CA TRP A 40 -5.24 1.88 2.03
C TRP A 40 -6.70 1.92 2.46
N PHE A 41 -7.40 3.03 2.22
CA PHE A 41 -8.81 3.16 2.54
C PHE A 41 -9.63 2.08 1.82
N ARG A 42 -9.45 1.91 0.51
CA ARG A 42 -10.21 0.95 -0.30
C ARG A 42 -9.93 -0.51 0.07
N ILE A 43 -8.67 -0.89 0.28
CA ILE A 43 -8.38 -2.28 0.66
C ILE A 43 -8.88 -2.60 2.07
N LEU A 44 -8.81 -1.64 3.01
CA LEU A 44 -9.29 -1.83 4.38
C LEU A 44 -10.81 -1.79 4.47
N GLN A 45 -11.48 -1.04 3.59
CA GLN A 45 -12.93 -0.99 3.49
C GLN A 45 -13.53 -2.37 3.18
N ALA A 46 -12.86 -3.20 2.36
CA ALA A 46 -13.29 -4.58 2.10
C ALA A 46 -13.40 -5.44 3.37
N PHE A 47 -12.74 -5.04 4.46
CA PHE A 47 -12.75 -5.71 5.75
C PHE A 47 -13.54 -4.95 6.83
N ASN A 48 -14.21 -3.84 6.49
CA ASN A 48 -14.80 -2.89 7.45
C ASN A 48 -13.77 -2.28 8.42
N LEU A 49 -12.55 -2.06 7.92
CA LEU A 49 -11.41 -1.52 8.68
C LEU A 49 -10.92 -0.18 8.14
N GLN A 50 -11.69 0.52 7.31
CA GLN A 50 -11.31 1.78 6.66
C GLN A 50 -10.88 2.88 7.65
N GLN A 51 -11.39 2.84 8.89
CA GLN A 51 -10.99 3.70 10.01
C GLN A 51 -9.54 3.50 10.48
N LEU A 52 -8.85 2.48 9.97
CA LEU A 52 -7.44 2.20 10.21
C LEU A 52 -6.54 2.77 9.10
N ALA A 53 -7.09 3.27 8.00
CA ALA A 53 -6.30 3.86 6.91
C ALA A 53 -5.49 5.08 7.41
N PRO A 54 -4.30 5.36 6.83
CA PRO A 54 -3.53 6.53 7.21
C PRO A 54 -4.31 7.82 6.97
N GLY A 55 -4.30 8.71 7.96
CA GLY A 55 -4.84 10.06 7.84
C GLY A 55 -3.87 11.01 7.14
N SER A 56 -4.31 12.25 6.89
CA SER A 56 -3.46 13.31 6.31
C SER A 56 -2.28 13.73 7.20
N ASN A 57 -2.35 13.45 8.51
CA ASN A 57 -1.30 13.75 9.48
C ASN A 57 -0.34 12.58 9.73
N GLU A 58 -0.50 11.45 9.04
CA GLU A 58 0.37 10.29 9.23
C GLU A 58 1.62 10.41 8.37
N SER A 59 2.78 10.49 9.03
CA SER A 59 4.08 10.71 8.39
C SER A 59 5.09 9.58 8.63
N ASP A 60 4.71 8.53 9.34
CA ASP A 60 5.57 7.37 9.60
C ASP A 60 4.82 6.04 9.44
N PHE A 61 5.25 5.25 8.46
CA PHE A 61 4.64 3.96 8.11
C PHE A 61 4.71 2.95 9.26
N ALA A 62 5.83 2.89 9.99
CA ALA A 62 5.98 1.95 11.10
C ALA A 62 5.06 2.29 12.28
N SER A 63 4.94 3.57 12.60
CA SER A 63 4.04 4.13 13.62
C SER A 63 2.58 3.84 13.25
N TRP A 64 2.18 4.13 12.01
CA TRP A 64 0.87 3.81 11.48
C TRP A 64 0.55 2.31 11.58
N TRP A 65 1.44 1.45 11.08
CA TRP A 65 1.29 0.00 11.11
C TRP A 65 1.07 -0.48 12.56
N LYS A 66 1.93 -0.04 13.48
CA LYS A 66 1.80 -0.39 14.91
C LYS A 66 0.45 0.04 15.48
N LYS A 67 -0.01 1.26 15.18
CA LYS A 67 -1.33 1.77 15.60
C LYS A 67 -2.47 0.91 15.04
N ALA A 68 -2.46 0.62 13.74
CA ALA A 68 -3.46 -0.20 13.08
C ALA A 68 -3.53 -1.62 13.68
N SER A 69 -2.37 -2.25 13.89
CA SER A 69 -2.27 -3.60 14.47
C SER A 69 -2.78 -3.68 15.90
N ASN A 70 -2.57 -2.64 16.70
CA ASN A 70 -3.05 -2.60 18.08
C ASN A 70 -4.57 -2.43 18.18
N ARG A 71 -5.21 -1.84 17.18
CA ARG A 71 -6.67 -1.64 17.12
C ARG A 71 -7.45 -2.87 16.65
N VAL A 72 -6.76 -3.93 16.25
CA VAL A 72 -7.36 -5.18 15.79
C VAL A 72 -7.14 -6.31 16.79
N ALA A 73 -8.16 -7.15 16.95
CA ALA A 73 -8.12 -8.31 17.83
C ALA A 73 -6.97 -9.27 17.44
N LYS A 74 -6.34 -9.92 18.43
CA LYS A 74 -5.11 -10.69 18.23
C LYS A 74 -5.22 -11.72 17.11
N GLN A 75 -6.38 -12.37 16.96
CA GLN A 75 -6.62 -13.37 15.92
C GLN A 75 -6.54 -12.83 14.49
N HIS A 76 -6.85 -11.54 14.26
CA HIS A 76 -6.84 -10.93 12.92
C HIS A 76 -5.55 -10.16 12.62
N ARG A 77 -4.66 -9.96 13.61
CA ARG A 77 -3.40 -9.20 13.43
C ARG A 77 -2.49 -9.81 12.39
N LYS A 78 -2.41 -11.15 12.33
CA LYS A 78 -1.56 -11.84 11.34
C LYS A 78 -2.04 -11.54 9.92
N GLY A 79 -3.35 -11.63 9.67
CA GLY A 79 -3.95 -11.29 8.38
C GLY A 79 -3.75 -9.82 8.02
N LEU A 80 -3.99 -8.90 8.96
CA LEU A 80 -3.75 -7.46 8.73
C LEU A 80 -2.28 -7.18 8.40
N ASN A 81 -1.33 -7.78 9.11
CA ASN A 81 0.10 -7.62 8.84
C ASN A 81 0.45 -8.11 7.42
N THR A 82 -0.10 -9.25 6.99
CA THR A 82 0.09 -9.73 5.61
C THR A 82 -0.48 -8.74 4.60
N LEU A 83 -1.68 -8.20 4.85
CA LEU A 83 -2.29 -7.19 3.98
C LEU A 83 -1.46 -5.91 3.90
N ILE A 84 -0.91 -5.43 5.02
CA ILE A 84 -0.04 -4.24 5.06
C ILE A 84 1.26 -4.49 4.29
N ILE A 85 1.88 -5.66 4.45
CA ILE A 85 3.09 -6.02 3.69
C ILE A 85 2.78 -6.04 2.19
N LEU A 86 1.69 -6.70 1.80
CA LEU A 86 1.30 -6.81 0.40
C LEU A 86 0.96 -5.44 -0.18
N GLY A 87 0.18 -4.62 0.53
CA GLY A 87 -0.19 -3.27 0.09
C GLY A 87 1.02 -2.36 -0.10
N ALA A 88 1.97 -2.37 0.84
CA ALA A 88 3.19 -1.56 0.72
C ALA A 88 4.03 -2.01 -0.48
N TRP A 89 4.12 -3.32 -0.70
CA TRP A 89 4.81 -3.88 -1.88
C TRP A 89 4.11 -3.50 -3.19
N THR A 90 2.79 -3.58 -3.25
CA THR A 90 2.02 -3.18 -4.45
C THR A 90 2.18 -1.70 -4.77
N ILE A 91 2.09 -0.81 -3.77
CA ILE A 91 2.33 0.63 -3.95
C ILE A 91 3.74 0.86 -4.50
N TRP A 92 4.76 0.21 -3.91
CA TRP A 92 6.14 0.36 -4.35
C TRP A 92 6.36 -0.11 -5.79
N LYS A 93 5.78 -1.26 -6.17
CA LYS A 93 5.84 -1.76 -7.55
C LYS A 93 5.11 -0.85 -8.53
N HIS A 94 3.93 -0.35 -8.17
CA HIS A 94 3.17 0.59 -9.01
C HIS A 94 3.97 1.87 -9.24
N ARG A 95 4.58 2.44 -8.20
CA ARG A 95 5.49 3.59 -8.31
C ARG A 95 6.67 3.30 -9.25
N ASN A 96 7.28 2.12 -9.16
CA ASN A 96 8.37 1.76 -10.07
C ASN A 96 7.91 1.62 -11.51
N ALA A 97 6.73 1.05 -11.77
CA ALA A 97 6.18 0.97 -13.12
C ALA A 97 5.84 2.35 -13.70
N VAL A 98 5.41 3.31 -12.87
CA VAL A 98 5.25 4.71 -13.29
C VAL A 98 6.58 5.32 -13.73
N VAL A 99 7.67 5.07 -12.98
CA VAL A 99 9.00 5.63 -13.29
C VAL A 99 9.69 4.94 -14.46
N PHE A 100 9.63 3.61 -14.55
CA PHE A 100 10.44 2.83 -15.48
C PHE A 100 9.67 2.34 -16.71
N ASP A 101 8.36 2.13 -16.60
CA ASP A 101 7.53 1.59 -17.69
C ASP A 101 6.61 2.65 -18.30
N GLY A 102 6.70 3.91 -17.85
CA GLY A 102 5.92 5.04 -18.37
C GLY A 102 4.43 4.96 -18.07
N LEU A 103 4.02 4.17 -17.07
CA LEU A 103 2.62 4.13 -16.63
C LEU A 103 2.21 5.45 -15.98
N SER A 104 0.92 5.78 -16.03
CA SER A 104 0.35 6.85 -15.20
C SER A 104 -0.12 6.31 -13.84
N PRO A 105 -0.11 7.11 -12.77
CA PRO A 105 -0.71 6.73 -11.50
C PRO A 105 -2.17 6.31 -11.68
N ASN A 106 -2.49 5.07 -11.31
CA ASN A 106 -3.80 4.49 -11.52
C ASN A 106 -4.17 3.62 -10.31
N ILE A 107 -5.13 4.12 -9.52
CA ILE A 107 -5.55 3.47 -8.28
C ILE A 107 -6.19 2.11 -8.55
N GLN A 108 -6.97 2.00 -9.63
CA GLN A 108 -7.67 0.76 -9.95
C GLN A 108 -6.68 -0.34 -10.35
N LEU A 109 -5.69 -0.01 -11.18
CA LEU A 109 -4.64 -0.95 -11.57
C LEU A 109 -3.84 -1.45 -10.34
N ALA A 110 -3.51 -0.56 -9.40
CA ALA A 110 -2.84 -0.96 -8.17
C ALA A 110 -3.72 -1.91 -7.33
N LEU A 111 -5.02 -1.64 -7.20
CA LEU A 111 -5.95 -2.51 -6.47
C LEU A 111 -6.10 -3.88 -7.15
N ASP A 112 -6.20 -3.91 -8.47
CA ASP A 112 -6.30 -5.16 -9.25
C ASP A 112 -5.03 -6.01 -9.12
N ASN A 113 -3.86 -5.38 -9.15
CA ASN A 113 -2.58 -6.05 -8.90
C ASN A 113 -2.51 -6.64 -7.49
N LEU A 114 -2.95 -5.90 -6.47
CA LEU A 114 -3.01 -6.41 -5.10
C LEU A 114 -3.95 -7.62 -4.99
N ARG A 115 -5.14 -7.56 -5.62
CA ARG A 115 -6.10 -8.68 -5.63
C ARG A 115 -5.49 -9.93 -6.27
N LEU A 116 -4.83 -9.76 -7.42
CA LEU A 116 -4.17 -10.86 -8.13
C LEU A 116 -3.05 -11.48 -7.28
N GLU A 117 -2.19 -10.66 -6.67
CA GLU A 117 -1.12 -11.16 -5.80
C GLU A 117 -1.67 -11.86 -4.56
N ALA A 118 -2.73 -11.31 -3.94
CA ALA A 118 -3.38 -11.94 -2.80
C ALA A 118 -3.95 -13.33 -3.15
N GLN A 119 -4.52 -13.49 -4.36
CA GLN A 119 -4.96 -14.78 -4.88
C GLN A 119 -3.78 -15.74 -5.06
N LEU A 120 -2.71 -15.30 -5.73
CA LEU A 120 -1.52 -16.13 -5.96
C LEU A 120 -0.90 -16.62 -4.64
N TRP A 121 -0.85 -15.76 -3.63
CA TRP A 121 -0.33 -16.14 -2.30
C TRP A 121 -1.25 -17.14 -1.60
N ALA A 122 -2.57 -16.99 -1.73
CA ALA A 122 -3.53 -17.95 -1.21
C ALA A 122 -3.39 -19.32 -1.90
N PHE A 123 -3.26 -19.34 -3.23
CA PHE A 123 -2.99 -20.57 -4.00
C PHE A 123 -1.66 -21.23 -3.63
N ALA A 124 -0.63 -20.43 -3.33
CA ALA A 124 0.66 -20.90 -2.84
C ALA A 124 0.66 -21.37 -1.37
N GLY A 125 -0.49 -21.32 -0.68
CA GLY A 125 -0.67 -21.85 0.68
C GLY A 125 -0.56 -20.84 1.83
N ALA A 126 -0.55 -19.53 1.56
CA ALA A 126 -0.57 -18.50 2.60
C ALA A 126 -1.94 -18.40 3.30
N ARG A 127 -2.14 -19.19 4.37
CA ARG A 127 -3.42 -19.29 5.10
C ARG A 127 -3.86 -18.01 5.84
N SER A 128 -2.93 -17.09 6.15
CA SER A 128 -3.23 -15.91 6.98
C SER A 128 -4.16 -14.88 6.33
N LEU A 129 -4.23 -14.83 5.00
CA LEU A 129 -5.19 -13.97 4.28
C LEU A 129 -6.60 -14.57 4.31
N GLY A 130 -6.71 -15.90 4.36
CA GLY A 130 -7.97 -16.60 4.57
C GLY A 130 -8.62 -16.20 5.90
N ASP A 131 -7.82 -16.12 6.98
CA ASP A 131 -8.27 -15.75 8.33
C ASP A 131 -8.77 -14.29 8.43
N LEU A 132 -8.35 -13.41 7.51
CA LEU A 132 -8.85 -12.03 7.41
C LEU A 132 -10.13 -11.93 6.57
N GLY A 133 -10.48 -12.98 5.82
CA GLY A 133 -11.63 -13.00 4.92
C GLY A 133 -11.30 -12.54 3.50
N LEU A 134 -10.24 -13.10 2.89
CA LEU A 134 -9.80 -12.83 1.51
C LEU A 134 -10.94 -12.73 0.49
N GLY A 135 -12.00 -13.55 0.62
CA GLY A 135 -13.17 -13.49 -0.27
C GLY A 135 -13.79 -12.10 -0.39
N ARG A 136 -13.77 -11.29 0.68
CA ARG A 136 -14.32 -9.92 0.68
C ARG A 136 -13.48 -8.95 -0.15
N LEU A 137 -12.16 -9.12 -0.16
CA LEU A 137 -11.24 -8.33 -0.99
C LEU A 137 -11.41 -8.63 -2.48
N LEU A 138 -11.73 -9.89 -2.80
CA LEU A 138 -11.94 -10.33 -4.18
C LEU A 138 -13.32 -9.96 -4.72
N SER A 139 -14.33 -9.82 -3.85
CA SER A 139 -15.69 -9.41 -4.21
C SER A 139 -15.91 -7.91 -4.21
N ALA A 140 -15.00 -7.12 -3.62
CA ALA A 140 -15.07 -5.67 -3.63
C ALA A 140 -14.60 -5.15 -5.01
N GLY A 141 -15.55 -5.03 -5.95
CA GLY A 141 -15.38 -4.41 -7.26
C GLY A 141 -15.79 -2.95 -7.24
#